data_AF-L1LA88-F1
#
_entry.id   AF-L1LA88-F1
#
_cell.length_a   1.000
_cell.length_b   1.000
_cell.length_c   1.000
_cell.angle_alpha   90.00
_cell.angle_beta   90.00
_cell.angle_gamma   90.00
#
_symmetry.space_group_name_H-M   'P 1'
#
loop_
_entity.id
_entity.type
_entity.pdbx_description
1 polymer ?
#
loop_
_entity_poly.entity_id
_entity_poly.type
_entity_poly.pdbx_seq_one_letter_code
_entity_poly.pdbx_strand_id
1 'polypeptide(L)'
;MSRYVLVVPRDCGGKYIRVISRYRVDKNFVTTIREFLKRSHDFSYFQLFRTAFEIDVITQETTNTVSVYSVNNRGVETRHYCVQREMRDNVVIGTVKFGDHTVDDRTDGLVRREVTWEGGLDKPRITIFSRYNDGTEAKYRYMFMNENSKRFFVFEETRGLVNLFN
;
A
#
# COMPACT_ATOMS: atom_id res chain seq x y z
N MET A 1 -25.31 -11.13 -6.20
CA MET A 1 -23.90 -11.02 -6.58
C MET A 1 -23.75 -9.75 -7.40
N SER A 2 -22.81 -8.89 -7.05
CA SER A 2 -22.54 -7.65 -7.80
C SER A 2 -21.15 -7.72 -8.40
N ARG A 3 -21.01 -7.27 -9.66
CA ARG A 3 -19.73 -7.16 -10.35
C ARG A 3 -19.60 -5.77 -10.95
N TYR A 4 -18.51 -5.11 -10.61
CA TYR A 4 -18.16 -3.77 -11.08
C TYR A 4 -16.89 -3.87 -11.92
N VAL A 5 -16.88 -3.16 -13.05
CA VAL A 5 -15.72 -3.10 -13.94
C VAL A 5 -15.35 -1.64 -14.11
N LEU A 6 -14.18 -1.27 -13.61
CA LEU A 6 -13.56 0.02 -13.88
C LEU A 6 -12.58 -0.15 -15.02
N VAL A 7 -12.68 0.71 -16.03
CA VAL A 7 -11.74 0.77 -17.16
C VAL A 7 -11.12 2.16 -17.17
N VAL A 8 -9.80 2.23 -17.04
CA VAL A 8 -9.03 3.48 -17.06
C VAL A 8 -8.11 3.46 -18.28
N PRO A 9 -8.39 4.28 -19.31
CA PRO A 9 -7.45 4.51 -20.41
C PRO A 9 -6.11 5.07 -19.88
N ARG A 10 -5.02 4.70 -20.52
CA ARG A 10 -3.67 5.21 -20.21
C ARG A 10 -3.17 6.05 -21.38
N ASP A 11 -2.28 7.00 -21.09
CA ASP A 11 -1.70 7.92 -22.08
C ASP A 11 -0.93 7.18 -23.19
N CYS A 12 -0.38 5.99 -22.89
CA CYS A 12 0.31 5.13 -23.87
C CYS A 12 -0.63 4.31 -24.78
N GLY A 13 -1.95 4.59 -24.76
CA GLY A 13 -2.96 3.82 -25.50
C GLY A 13 -3.32 2.47 -24.86
N GLY A 14 -2.66 2.10 -23.76
CA GLY A 14 -3.03 0.94 -22.94
C GLY A 14 -4.31 1.17 -22.12
N LYS A 15 -4.78 0.10 -21.47
CA LYS A 15 -5.94 0.12 -20.58
C LYS A 15 -5.61 -0.60 -19.29
N TYR A 16 -5.96 0.03 -18.17
CA TYR A 16 -6.04 -0.62 -16.87
C TYR A 16 -7.48 -1.02 -16.61
N ILE A 17 -7.69 -2.25 -16.16
CA ILE A 17 -9.01 -2.77 -15.79
C ILE A 17 -8.97 -3.26 -14.35
N ARG A 18 -9.97 -2.86 -13.56
CA ARG A 18 -10.22 -3.41 -12.23
C ARG A 18 -11.61 -4.04 -12.21
N VAL A 19 -11.65 -5.35 -11.97
CA VAL A 19 -12.88 -6.11 -11.79
C VAL A 19 -13.08 -6.35 -10.31
N ILE A 20 -14.14 -5.78 -9.73
CA ILE A 20 -14.51 -5.97 -8.34
C ILE A 20 -15.76 -6.84 -8.29
N SER A 21 -15.65 -8.03 -7.72
CA SER A 21 -16.78 -8.91 -7.46
C SER A 21 -17.09 -8.90 -5.97
N ARG A 22 -18.35 -8.62 -5.61
CA ARG A 22 -18.83 -8.68 -4.23
C ARG A 22 -20.04 -9.62 -4.16
N TYR A 23 -19.98 -10.59 -3.27
CA TYR A 23 -21.06 -11.54 -3.05
C TYR A 23 -21.21 -11.81 -1.55
N ARG A 24 -22.36 -12.38 -1.19
CA ARG A 24 -22.71 -12.66 0.21
C ARG A 24 -22.46 -14.13 0.48
N VAL A 25 -21.75 -14.42 1.56
CA VAL A 25 -21.59 -15.76 2.13
C VAL A 25 -22.14 -15.69 3.55
N ASP A 26 -23.25 -16.38 3.79
CA ASP A 26 -24.05 -16.27 5.02
C ASP A 26 -24.47 -14.83 5.34
N LYS A 27 -23.95 -14.25 6.43
CA LYS A 27 -24.19 -12.86 6.87
C LYS A 27 -23.06 -11.91 6.49
N ASN A 28 -22.01 -12.40 5.84
CA ASN A 28 -20.80 -11.63 5.53
C ASN A 28 -20.71 -11.30 4.03
N PHE A 29 -20.09 -10.17 3.71
CA PHE A 29 -19.72 -9.83 2.34
C PHE A 29 -18.29 -10.28 2.06
N VAL A 30 -18.11 -11.01 0.97
CA VAL A 30 -16.80 -11.35 0.41
C VAL A 30 -16.57 -10.48 -0.81
N THR A 31 -15.42 -9.82 -0.86
CA THR A 31 -15.01 -8.99 -1.99
C THR A 31 -13.76 -9.59 -2.61
N THR A 32 -13.66 -9.52 -3.93
CA THR A 32 -12.47 -9.92 -4.68
C THR A 32 -12.22 -8.90 -5.77
N ILE A 33 -11.00 -8.40 -5.81
CA ILE A 33 -10.50 -7.41 -6.75
C ILE A 33 -9.47 -8.11 -7.63
N ARG A 34 -9.71 -8.12 -8.93
CA ARG A 34 -8.74 -8.55 -9.93
C ARG A 34 -8.38 -7.37 -10.82
N GLU A 35 -7.09 -7.14 -10.97
CA GLU A 35 -6.57 -6.07 -11.81
C GLU A 35 -5.95 -6.67 -13.07
N PHE A 36 -6.12 -5.99 -14.18
CA PHE A 36 -5.62 -6.39 -15.48
C PHE A 36 -5.04 -5.20 -16.22
N LEU A 37 -4.09 -5.48 -17.10
CA LEU A 37 -3.54 -4.53 -18.04
C LEU A 37 -3.70 -5.06 -19.46
N LYS A 38 -3.84 -4.13 -20.40
CA LYS A 38 -3.68 -4.36 -21.83
C LYS A 38 -2.86 -3.23 -22.40
N ARG A 39 -1.67 -3.49 -22.92
CA ARG A 39 -0.86 -2.47 -23.61
C ARG A 39 -1.43 -2.23 -25.01
N SER A 40 -0.98 -1.15 -25.65
CA SER A 40 -1.40 -0.78 -27.00
C SER A 40 -1.19 -1.90 -28.03
N HIS A 41 -0.13 -2.68 -27.88
CA HIS A 41 0.25 -3.76 -28.80
C HIS A 41 -0.16 -5.17 -28.33
N ASP A 42 -0.78 -5.28 -27.16
CA ASP A 42 -1.19 -6.58 -26.64
C ASP A 42 -2.54 -6.99 -27.22
N PHE A 43 -2.62 -8.22 -27.74
CA PHE A 43 -3.89 -8.79 -28.23
C PHE A 43 -4.82 -9.24 -27.10
N SER A 44 -4.31 -9.42 -25.87
CA SER A 44 -5.05 -9.92 -24.72
C SER A 44 -4.80 -9.09 -23.47
N TYR A 45 -5.68 -9.25 -22.48
CA TYR A 45 -5.49 -8.72 -21.14
C TYR A 45 -4.64 -9.69 -20.33
N PHE A 46 -3.69 -9.18 -19.57
CA PHE A 46 -2.95 -9.97 -18.58
C PHE A 46 -3.30 -9.52 -17.17
N GLN A 47 -3.36 -10.47 -16.25
CA GLN A 47 -3.60 -10.16 -14.84
C GLN A 47 -2.38 -9.46 -14.25
N LEU A 48 -2.64 -8.40 -13.48
CA LEU A 48 -1.62 -7.60 -12.85
C LEU A 48 -1.12 -8.28 -11.58
N PHE A 49 0.19 -8.47 -11.49
CA PHE A 49 0.89 -8.92 -10.30
C PHE A 49 2.01 -7.94 -10.01
N ARG A 50 2.17 -7.56 -8.74
CA ARG A 50 3.20 -6.61 -8.31
C ARG A 50 4.26 -7.35 -7.52
N THR A 51 5.51 -7.00 -7.78
CA THR A 51 6.63 -7.47 -6.96
C THR A 51 6.70 -6.65 -5.68
N ALA A 52 6.58 -7.32 -4.54
CA ALA A 52 6.80 -6.70 -3.24
C ALA A 52 8.29 -6.42 -3.05
N PHE A 53 8.65 -5.23 -2.58
CA PHE A 53 10.03 -4.87 -2.24
C PHE A 53 10.11 -4.26 -0.84
N GLU A 54 11.31 -4.28 -0.28
CA GLU A 54 11.58 -3.78 1.07
C GLU A 54 11.99 -2.30 1.04
N ILE A 55 11.57 -1.55 2.07
CA ILE A 55 12.09 -0.21 2.36
C ILE A 55 12.53 -0.14 3.82
N ASP A 56 13.57 0.66 4.10
CA ASP A 56 13.91 1.14 5.44
C ASP A 56 13.59 2.62 5.53
N VAL A 57 12.64 3.02 6.38
CA VAL A 57 12.19 4.41 6.45
C VAL A 57 13.31 5.37 6.87
N ILE A 58 14.37 4.91 7.55
CA ILE A 58 15.48 5.78 7.98
C ILE A 58 16.32 6.19 6.78
N THR A 59 16.67 5.22 5.93
CA THR A 59 17.69 5.36 4.87
C THR A 59 17.11 5.48 3.47
N GLN A 60 15.83 5.15 3.28
CA GLN A 60 15.18 5.20 1.98
C GLN A 60 15.08 6.64 1.46
N GLU A 61 15.78 6.89 0.37
CA GLU A 61 15.72 8.11 -0.43
C GLU A 61 14.76 7.96 -1.62
N THR A 62 14.47 9.05 -2.33
CA THR A 62 13.75 8.97 -3.61
C THR A 62 14.58 8.19 -4.63
N THR A 63 13.94 7.24 -5.31
CA THR A 63 14.52 6.41 -6.38
C THR A 63 13.56 6.38 -7.57
N ASN A 64 13.90 5.69 -8.66
CA ASN A 64 12.97 5.43 -9.76
C ASN A 64 11.73 4.59 -9.36
N THR A 65 11.72 4.01 -8.16
CA THR A 65 10.68 3.10 -7.69
C THR A 65 9.85 3.70 -6.56
N VAL A 66 10.49 4.41 -5.64
CA VAL A 66 9.84 5.06 -4.48
C VAL A 66 10.00 6.57 -4.58
N SER A 67 8.90 7.29 -4.39
CA SER A 67 8.91 8.72 -4.09
C SER A 67 8.92 8.92 -2.58
N VAL A 68 9.88 9.69 -2.10
CA VAL A 68 9.98 10.15 -0.70
C VAL A 68 9.81 11.65 -0.69
N TYR A 69 8.84 12.15 0.06
CA TYR A 69 8.68 13.59 0.27
C TYR A 69 8.51 13.91 1.74
N SER A 70 9.13 15.01 2.17
CA SER A 70 9.08 15.49 3.55
C SER A 70 8.14 16.68 3.67
N VAL A 71 7.33 16.68 4.72
CA VAL A 71 6.55 17.83 5.15
C VAL A 71 7.07 18.24 6.52
N ASN A 72 7.50 19.48 6.68
CA ASN A 72 7.90 20.01 7.97
C ASN A 72 6.73 20.79 8.59
N ASN A 73 6.19 20.29 9.71
CA ASN A 73 5.14 20.97 10.44
C ASN A 73 5.61 21.28 11.87
N ARG A 74 5.80 22.57 12.16
CA ARG A 74 6.25 23.06 13.48
C ARG A 74 7.55 22.41 13.96
N GLY A 75 8.50 22.17 13.05
CA GLY A 75 9.80 21.57 13.38
C GLY A 75 9.78 20.04 13.46
N VAL A 76 8.64 19.39 13.22
CA VAL A 76 8.56 17.93 13.09
C VAL A 76 8.60 17.59 11.61
N GLU A 77 9.65 16.89 11.19
CA GLU A 77 9.73 16.31 9.85
C GLU A 77 8.84 15.06 9.77
N THR A 78 7.94 15.05 8.81
CA THR A 78 7.11 13.90 8.44
C THR A 78 7.52 13.46 7.04
N ARG A 79 8.02 12.23 6.89
CA ARG A 79 8.37 11.62 5.61
C ARG A 79 7.25 10.73 5.11
N HIS A 80 6.92 10.85 3.84
CA HIS A 80 5.93 10.03 3.17
C HIS A 80 6.59 9.20 2.07
N TYR A 81 6.27 7.91 2.03
CA TYR A 81 6.81 6.95 1.08
C TYR A 81 5.67 6.37 0.26
N CYS A 82 5.76 6.51 -1.06
CA CYS A 82 4.83 5.88 -1.98
C CYS A 82 5.55 5.39 -3.25
N VAL A 83 5.00 4.36 -3.89
CA VAL A 83 5.49 3.90 -5.20
C VAL A 83 5.26 4.99 -6.25
N GLN A 84 6.29 5.29 -7.04
CA GLN A 84 6.22 6.23 -8.15
C GLN A 84 5.10 5.85 -9.12
N ARG A 85 4.44 6.85 -9.72
CA ARG A 85 3.18 6.66 -10.47
C ARG A 85 3.33 5.62 -11.60
N GLU A 86 4.44 5.70 -12.30
CA GLU A 86 4.92 4.87 -13.40
C GLU A 86 5.24 3.43 -12.97
N MET A 87 5.58 3.22 -11.70
CA MET A 87 5.95 1.92 -11.13
C MET A 87 4.79 1.23 -10.39
N ARG A 88 3.66 1.90 -10.20
CA ARG A 88 2.49 1.37 -9.45
C ARG A 88 1.90 0.09 -10.00
N ASP A 89 2.13 -0.20 -11.27
CA ASP A 89 1.67 -1.42 -11.92
C ASP A 89 2.68 -2.58 -11.77
N ASN A 90 3.93 -2.29 -11.39
CA ASN A 90 5.02 -3.26 -11.37
C ASN A 90 5.39 -3.70 -9.95
N VAL A 91 5.33 -2.78 -8.99
CA VAL A 91 5.85 -2.99 -7.64
C VAL A 91 4.91 -2.46 -6.57
N VAL A 92 5.07 -2.99 -5.36
CA VAL A 92 4.38 -2.52 -4.15
C VAL A 92 5.36 -2.51 -2.98
N ILE A 93 5.26 -1.52 -2.09
CA ILE A 93 6.02 -1.53 -0.84
C ILE A 93 5.53 -2.74 -0.04
N GLY A 94 6.37 -3.74 0.11
CA GLY A 94 6.13 -4.94 0.90
C GLY A 94 6.60 -4.74 2.32
N THR A 95 7.81 -5.21 2.63
CA THR A 95 8.40 -5.08 3.96
C THR A 95 8.76 -3.63 4.28
N VAL A 96 8.34 -3.16 5.46
CA VAL A 96 8.68 -1.86 6.01
C VAL A 96 9.58 -2.06 7.21
N LYS A 97 10.79 -1.51 7.14
CA LYS A 97 11.79 -1.53 8.21
C LYS A 97 12.02 -0.15 8.81
N PHE A 98 12.55 -0.15 10.03
CA PHE A 98 13.15 0.99 10.71
C PHE A 98 14.49 0.52 11.26
N GLY A 99 15.57 0.74 10.50
CA GLY A 99 16.87 0.11 10.76
C GLY A 99 16.73 -1.42 10.80
N ASP A 100 17.18 -2.04 11.90
CA ASP A 100 17.11 -3.50 12.08
C ASP A 100 15.72 -4.03 12.47
N HIS A 101 14.74 -3.16 12.67
CA HIS A 101 13.40 -3.55 13.11
C HIS A 101 12.45 -3.71 11.92
N THR A 102 11.86 -4.89 11.78
CA THR A 102 10.72 -5.09 10.87
C THR A 102 9.45 -4.54 11.52
N VAL A 103 8.80 -3.59 10.84
CA VAL A 103 7.59 -2.91 11.30
C VAL A 103 6.34 -3.62 10.77
N ASP A 104 6.35 -3.99 9.49
CA ASP A 104 5.28 -4.75 8.84
C ASP A 104 5.84 -5.49 7.60
N ASP A 105 5.53 -6.78 7.46
CA ASP A 105 5.98 -7.66 6.38
C ASP A 105 4.81 -8.36 5.65
N ARG A 106 3.56 -7.94 5.91
CA ARG A 106 2.38 -8.58 5.33
C ARG A 106 2.21 -8.16 3.87
N THR A 107 2.41 -9.11 2.96
CA THR A 107 2.38 -8.90 1.50
C THR A 107 1.27 -9.67 0.79
N ASP A 108 0.63 -10.64 1.45
CA ASP A 108 -0.41 -11.45 0.81
C ASP A 108 -1.59 -10.57 0.38
N GLY A 109 -1.98 -10.71 -0.88
CA GLY A 109 -3.02 -9.90 -1.51
C GLY A 109 -2.74 -8.39 -1.58
N LEU A 110 -1.52 -7.91 -1.27
CA LEU A 110 -1.25 -6.48 -1.19
C LEU A 110 -1.28 -5.80 -2.57
N VAL A 111 -2.14 -4.80 -2.70
CA VAL A 111 -2.37 -4.02 -3.94
C VAL A 111 -1.68 -2.66 -3.89
N ARG A 112 -1.72 -2.01 -2.72
CA ARG A 112 -1.10 -0.69 -2.49
C ARG A 112 -0.68 -0.59 -1.04
N ARG A 113 0.47 0.03 -0.80
CA ARG A 113 0.92 0.44 0.52
C ARG A 113 1.54 1.82 0.47
N GLU A 114 1.24 2.62 1.48
CA GLU A 114 1.82 3.93 1.73
C GLU A 114 2.31 3.97 3.17
N VAL A 115 3.47 4.60 3.37
CA VAL A 115 4.09 4.68 4.68
C VAL A 115 4.31 6.14 5.01
N THR A 116 4.05 6.50 6.26
CA THR A 116 4.38 7.80 6.83
C THR A 116 5.24 7.57 8.05
N TRP A 117 6.38 8.26 8.15
CA TRP A 117 7.25 8.26 9.33
C TRP A 117 7.36 9.68 9.90
N GLU A 118 7.19 9.81 11.21
CA GLU A 118 7.33 11.08 11.94
C GLU A 118 7.98 10.84 13.31
N GLY A 119 8.33 11.94 14.01
CA GLY A 119 8.85 11.88 15.38
C GLY A 119 10.36 11.60 15.49
N GLY A 120 11.06 11.50 14.35
CA GLY A 120 12.51 11.33 14.29
C GLY A 120 12.99 9.97 14.81
N LEU A 121 14.28 9.87 15.10
CA LEU A 121 14.91 8.64 15.60
C LEU A 121 14.60 8.37 17.09
N ASP A 122 14.32 9.41 17.88
CA ASP A 122 14.11 9.28 19.32
C ASP A 122 12.71 8.76 19.66
N LYS A 123 11.69 9.18 18.89
CA LYS A 123 10.28 8.83 19.12
C LYS A 123 9.59 8.48 17.80
N PRO A 124 10.08 7.47 17.06
CA PRO A 124 9.56 7.16 15.74
C PRO A 124 8.11 6.69 15.83
N ARG A 125 7.27 7.28 14.98
CA ARG A 125 5.89 6.87 14.76
C ARG A 125 5.74 6.56 13.29
N ILE A 126 5.24 5.36 12.99
CA ILE A 126 5.10 4.89 11.62
C ILE A 126 3.63 4.59 11.37
N THR A 127 3.04 5.22 10.37
CA THR A 127 1.68 4.92 9.91
C THR A 127 1.77 4.18 8.58
N ILE A 128 1.15 3.01 8.50
CA ILE A 128 1.07 2.21 7.27
C ILE A 128 -0.39 2.14 6.83
N PHE A 129 -0.65 2.64 5.63
CA PHE A 129 -1.93 2.47 4.94
C PHE A 129 -1.78 1.40 3.86
N SER A 130 -2.61 0.37 3.90
CA SER A 130 -2.58 -0.75 2.96
C SER A 130 -3.95 -1.02 2.34
N ARG A 131 -3.95 -1.42 1.07
CA ARG A 131 -5.10 -1.93 0.34
C ARG A 131 -4.80 -3.33 -0.17
N TYR A 132 -5.77 -4.22 -0.03
CA TYR A 132 -5.66 -5.62 -0.40
C TYR A 132 -6.63 -6.00 -1.52
N ASN A 133 -6.35 -7.12 -2.18
CA ASN A 133 -7.14 -7.65 -3.31
C ASN A 133 -8.47 -8.29 -2.85
N ASP A 134 -8.69 -8.47 -1.56
CA ASP A 134 -9.98 -8.82 -0.97
C ASP A 134 -10.86 -7.57 -0.74
N GLY A 135 -10.37 -6.38 -1.08
CA GLY A 135 -11.05 -5.11 -0.84
C GLY A 135 -10.91 -4.57 0.59
N THR A 136 -10.09 -5.19 1.44
CA THR A 136 -9.75 -4.67 2.76
C THR A 136 -8.85 -3.44 2.62
N GLU A 137 -9.20 -2.39 3.35
CA GLU A 137 -8.37 -1.22 3.65
C GLU A 137 -7.96 -1.30 5.12
N ALA A 138 -6.67 -1.13 5.38
CA ALA A 138 -6.16 -1.14 6.74
C ALA A 138 -5.18 0.01 6.96
N LYS A 139 -5.35 0.70 8.09
CA LYS A 139 -4.44 1.73 8.59
C LYS A 139 -3.93 1.28 9.94
N TYR A 140 -2.63 1.03 10.02
CA TYR A 140 -1.93 0.72 11.26
C TYR A 140 -1.07 1.89 11.64
N ARG A 141 -1.07 2.22 12.93
CA ARG A 141 -0.11 3.15 13.48
C ARG A 141 0.74 2.43 14.51
N TYR A 142 2.05 2.58 14.37
CA TYR A 142 3.06 1.92 15.15
C TYR A 142 3.85 2.93 15.99
N MET A 143 4.18 2.53 17.21
CA MET A 143 5.05 3.26 18.12
C MET A 143 6.19 2.35 18.58
N PHE A 144 7.36 2.92 18.81
CA PHE A 144 8.52 2.20 19.32
C PHE A 144 8.56 2.24 20.85
N MET A 145 8.64 1.07 21.49
CA MET A 145 8.85 0.96 22.95
C MET A 145 10.31 0.63 23.26
N ASN A 146 10.99 1.55 23.94
CA ASN A 146 12.41 1.43 24.26
C ASN A 146 12.69 0.69 25.59
N GLU A 147 11.69 0.55 26.46
CA GLU A 147 11.92 0.16 27.86
C GLU A 147 12.29 -1.32 28.05
N ASN A 148 11.66 -2.27 27.34
CA ASN A 148 11.86 -3.70 27.61
C ASN A 148 11.99 -4.60 26.37
N SER A 149 11.64 -4.13 25.18
CA SER A 149 11.52 -5.03 24.02
C SER A 149 12.05 -4.49 22.69
N LYS A 150 12.59 -3.26 22.65
CA LYS A 150 13.09 -2.58 21.44
C LYS A 150 12.35 -3.00 20.18
N ARG A 151 11.03 -2.79 20.17
CA ARG A 151 10.16 -3.24 19.07
C ARG A 151 9.06 -2.22 18.82
N PHE A 152 8.55 -2.25 17.60
CA PHE A 152 7.31 -1.58 17.25
C PHE A 152 6.11 -2.39 17.74
N PHE A 153 5.08 -1.70 18.22
CA PHE A 153 3.79 -2.28 18.50
C PHE A 153 2.71 -1.46 17.80
N VAL A 154 1.61 -2.12 17.43
CA VAL A 154 0.43 -1.45 16.88
C VAL A 154 -0.25 -0.72 18.03
N PHE A 155 -0.33 0.61 17.96
CA PHE A 155 -1.05 1.41 18.95
C PHE A 155 -2.48 1.75 18.48
N GLU A 156 -2.69 1.78 17.17
CA GLU A 156 -4.00 2.05 16.58
C GLU A 156 -4.14 1.24 15.29
N GLU A 157 -5.32 0.65 15.13
CA GLU A 157 -5.71 -0.12 13.98
C GLU A 157 -7.09 0.30 13.52
N THR A 158 -7.21 0.63 12.24
CA THR A 158 -8.49 0.83 11.57
C THR A 158 -8.55 -0.10 10.37
N ARG A 159 -9.60 -0.92 10.29
CA ARG A 159 -9.90 -1.74 9.11
C ARG A 159 -11.28 -1.41 8.57
N GLY A 160 -11.39 -1.42 7.25
CA GLY A 160 -12.65 -1.22 6.55
C GLY A 160 -12.64 -1.90 5.20
N LEU A 161 -13.80 -1.91 4.54
CA LEU A 161 -13.88 -2.30 3.14
C LEU A 161 -13.77 -1.06 2.26
N VAL A 162 -13.04 -1.19 1.15
CA VAL A 162 -12.97 -0.15 0.11
C VAL A 162 -14.38 0.28 -0.26
N ASN A 163 -14.59 1.59 -0.23
CA ASN A 163 -15.77 2.20 -0.83
C ASN A 163 -15.66 2.03 -2.35
N LEU A 164 -16.61 1.30 -2.94
CA LEU A 164 -16.60 0.96 -4.36
C LEU A 164 -16.88 2.15 -5.28
N PHE A 165 -17.27 3.30 -4.72
CA PHE A 165 -17.73 4.48 -5.45
C PHE A 165 -16.74 5.66 -5.42
N ASN A 166 -15.56 5.49 -4.81
CA ASN A 166 -14.52 6.53 -4.71
C ASN A 166 -13.25 6.19 -5.51
#